data_AF-E1RE83-F1
#
_entry.id   AF-E1RE83-F1
#
_cell.length_a   1.000
_cell.length_b   1.000
_cell.length_c   1.000
_cell.angle_alpha   90.00
_cell.angle_beta   90.00
_cell.angle_gamma   90.00
#
_symmetry.space_group_name_H-M   'P 1'
#
loop_
_entity.id
_entity.type
_entity.pdbx_description
1 polymer ?
#
loop_
_entity_poly.entity_id
_entity_poly.type
_entity_poly.pdbx_seq_one_letter_code
_entity_poly.pdbx_strand_id
1 'polypeptide(L)' 'MAIKPTYIKATSLELLEKHGDKFTGSFDENKLAVSEVAIISSKRVRNRIAGAVTRKVNRRKNI' A
#
# COMPACT_ATOMS: atom_id res chain seq x y z
N MET A 1 -2.59 -19.43 -8.22
CA MET A 1 -2.80 -18.08 -7.65
C MET A 1 -1.51 -17.62 -6.96
N ALA A 2 -0.80 -16.59 -7.46
CA ALA A 2 0.43 -16.12 -6.83
C ALA A 2 0.11 -15.31 -5.55
N ILE A 3 0.51 -15.83 -4.38
CA ILE A 3 0.31 -15.15 -3.10
C ILE A 3 1.29 -13.98 -3.01
N LYS A 4 0.83 -12.80 -2.55
CA LYS A 4 1.73 -11.69 -2.23
C LYS A 4 2.66 -12.13 -1.09
N PRO A 5 4.00 -11.98 -1.23
CA PRO A 5 4.96 -12.23 -0.16
C PRO A 5 4.57 -11.54 1.14
N THR A 6 4.95 -12.13 2.27
CA THR A 6 4.65 -11.66 3.63
C THR A 6 5.12 -10.22 3.84
N TYR A 7 6.34 -9.88 3.40
CA TYR A 7 6.87 -8.53 3.56
C TYR A 7 5.99 -7.46 2.90
N ILE A 8 5.41 -7.73 1.72
CA ILE A 8 4.51 -6.78 1.05
C ILE A 8 3.29 -6.50 1.92
N LYS A 9 2.71 -7.54 2.53
CA LYS A 9 1.53 -7.41 3.38
C LYS A 9 1.86 -6.67 4.68
N ALA A 10 3.01 -6.98 5.28
CA ALA A 10 3.50 -6.37 6.51
C ALA A 10 3.78 -4.88 6.30
N THR A 11 4.59 -4.52 5.30
CA THR A 11 4.88 -3.11 4.98
C THR A 11 3.62 -2.33 4.63
N SER A 12 2.69 -2.93 3.88
CA SER A 12 1.42 -2.25 3.58
C SER A 12 0.57 -1.96 4.82
N LEU A 13 0.63 -2.84 5.83
CA LEU A 13 -0.07 -2.63 7.09
C LEU A 13 0.62 -1.54 7.90
N GLU A 14 1.94 -1.62 8.06
CA GLU A 14 2.74 -0.63 8.79
C GLU A 14 2.58 0.78 8.20
N LEU A 15 2.60 0.91 6.88
CA LEU A 15 2.36 2.19 6.20
C LEU A 15 0.97 2.74 6.52
N LEU A 16 -0.05 1.90 6.55
CA LEU A 16 -1.42 2.31 6.89
C LEU A 16 -1.59 2.67 8.37
N GLU A 17 -0.78 2.09 9.26
CA GLU A 17 -0.79 2.43 10.69
C GLU A 17 -0.08 3.75 10.95
N LYS A 18 1.05 4.01 10.27
CA LYS A 18 1.86 5.22 10.47
C LYS A 18 1.37 6.43 9.67
N HIS A 19 0.82 6.21 8.48
CA HIS A 19 0.48 7.25 7.51
C HIS A 19 -0.90 7.04 6.89
N GLY A 20 -1.84 6.45 7.64
CA GLY A 20 -3.18 6.09 7.17
C GLY A 20 -3.91 7.23 6.46
N ASP A 21 -3.75 8.46 6.94
CA ASP A 21 -4.44 9.65 6.43
C ASP A 21 -3.97 10.08 5.03
N LYS A 22 -2.76 9.65 4.62
CA LYS A 22 -2.21 9.94 3.28
C LYS A 22 -2.72 8.98 2.21
N PHE A 23 -3.36 7.88 2.61
CA PHE A 23 -3.78 6.84 1.68
C PHE A 23 -5.27 6.95 1.36
N THR A 24 -5.58 6.84 0.07
CA THR A 24 -6.94 6.98 -0.45
C THR A 24 -7.41 5.69 -1.11
N GLY A 25 -8.59 5.71 -1.73
CA GLY A 25 -9.09 4.60 -2.53
C GLY A 25 -8.45 4.49 -3.92
N SER A 26 -7.59 5.45 -4.30
CA SER A 26 -6.97 5.54 -5.62
C SER A 26 -5.59 4.89 -5.63
N PHE A 27 -5.34 4.01 -6.61
CA PHE A 27 -4.05 3.34 -6.76
C PHE A 27 -2.92 4.31 -7.12
N ASP A 28 -3.19 5.29 -7.98
CA ASP A 28 -2.17 6.21 -8.47
C ASP A 28 -1.71 7.17 -7.38
N GLU A 29 -2.62 7.67 -6.57
CA GLU A 29 -2.31 8.49 -5.38
C GLU A 29 -1.50 7.68 -4.37
N ASN A 30 -1.95 6.45 -4.06
CA ASN A 30 -1.25 5.58 -3.12
C ASN A 30 0.15 5.21 -3.59
N LYS A 31 0.38 5.09 -4.90
CA LYS A 31 1.71 4.81 -5.47
C LYS A 31 2.68 5.98 -5.23
N LEU A 32 2.20 7.21 -5.32
CA LEU A 32 2.98 8.41 -5.01
C LEU A 32 3.22 8.48 -3.50
N ALA A 33 2.18 8.36 -2.68
CA ALA A 33 2.29 8.37 -1.23
C ALA A 33 3.29 7.32 -0.71
N VAL A 34 3.24 6.07 -1.23
CA VAL A 34 4.22 5.02 -0.88
C VAL A 34 5.65 5.44 -1.22
N SER A 35 5.87 6.17 -2.32
CA SER A 35 7.21 6.63 -2.71
C SER A 35 7.73 7.76 -1.81
N GLU A 36 6.83 8.57 -1.24
CA GLU A 36 7.18 9.65 -0.32
C GLU A 36 7.53 9.12 1.07
N VAL A 37 6.84 8.07 1.53
CA VAL A 37 6.99 7.55 2.90
C VAL A 37 7.92 6.34 3.00
N ALA A 38 8.28 5.71 1.88
CA ALA A 38 9.15 4.54 1.87
C ALA A 38 10.12 4.52 0.68
N ILE A 39 11.40 4.29 0.96
CA ILE A 39 12.43 4.10 -0.06
C ILE A 39 12.36 2.67 -0.56
N ILE A 40 11.72 2.47 -1.71
CA ILE A 40 11.56 1.15 -2.34
C ILE A 40 12.28 1.16 -3.69
N SER A 41 13.36 0.39 -3.79
CA SER A 41 14.20 0.29 -5.00
C SER A 41 13.46 -0.32 -6.19
N SER A 42 12.57 -1.30 -5.95
CA SER A 42 11.89 -2.02 -7.03
C SER A 42 10.51 -1.44 -7.35
N LYS A 43 10.33 -0.96 -8.59
CA LYS A 43 9.02 -0.55 -9.14
C LYS A 43 7.94 -1.61 -8.93
N ARG A 44 8.27 -2.89 -9.15
CA ARG A 44 7.32 -4.01 -8.99
C ARG A 44 6.87 -4.14 -7.54
N VAL A 45 7.80 -4.00 -6.59
CA VAL A 45 7.50 -4.10 -5.16
C VAL A 45 6.62 -2.93 -4.71
N ARG A 46 7.00 -1.70 -5.06
CA ARG A 46 6.21 -0.50 -4.77
C ARG A 46 4.77 -0.64 -5.26
N ASN A 47 4.59 -1.06 -6.52
CA ASN A 47 3.25 -1.21 -7.10
C ASN A 47 2.42 -2.28 -6.36
N ARG A 48 3.05 -3.37 -5.91
CA ARG A 48 2.35 -4.41 -5.13
C ARG A 48 1.95 -3.93 -3.73
N ILE A 49 2.77 -3.09 -3.10
CA ILE A 49 2.47 -2.45 -1.81
C ILE A 49 1.33 -1.45 -1.98
N ALA A 50 1.43 -0.51 -2.94
CA ALA A 50 0.36 0.46 -3.23
C ALA A 50 -0.99 -0.23 -3.51
N GLY A 51 -0.99 -1.33 -4.28
CA GLY A 51 -2.21 -2.11 -4.53
C GLY A 51 -2.75 -2.82 -3.28
N ALA A 52 -1.88 -3.28 -2.37
CA ALA A 52 -2.31 -3.89 -1.11
C ALA A 52 -2.87 -2.85 -0.13
N VAL A 53 -2.28 -1.66 -0.09
CA VAL A 53 -2.79 -0.49 0.66
C VAL A 53 -4.18 -0.10 0.13
N THR A 54 -4.30 0.13 -1.18
CA THR A 54 -5.58 0.49 -1.83
C THR A 54 -6.70 -0.50 -1.49
N ARG A 55 -6.40 -1.80 -1.57
CA ARG A 55 -7.37 -2.86 -1.21
C ARG A 55 -7.81 -2.77 0.26
N LYS A 56 -6.89 -2.46 1.18
CA LYS A 56 -7.20 -2.33 2.61
C LYS A 56 -8.02 -1.07 2.89
N VAL A 57 -7.68 0.07 2.28
CA VAL A 57 -8.44 1.33 2.43
C VAL A 57 -9.87 1.15 1.93
N ASN A 58 -10.05 0.58 0.75
CA ASN A 58 -11.38 0.34 0.19
C ASN A 58 -12.19 -0.66 1.02
N ARG A 59 -11.54 -1.67 1.63
CA ARG A 59 -12.23 -2.60 2.55
C ARG A 59 -12.66 -1.92 3.85
N ARG A 60 -11.85 -1.00 4.40
CA ARG A 60 -12.18 -0.24 5.62
C ARG A 60 -13.33 0.74 5.40
N LYS A 61 -13.46 1.35 4.21
CA LYS A 61 -14.57 2.26 3.88
C LYS A 61 -15.94 1.59 3.77
N ASN A 62 -15.99 0.26 3.65
CA ASN A 62 -17.21 -0.53 3.48
C ASN A 62 -17.64 -1.22 4.79
N ILE A 63 -17.16 -0.74 5.94
CA ILE A 63 -17.55 -1.13 7.29
C ILE A 63 -18.01 0.14 7.97
#